data_AF-A0A3A0BIQ1-F1
#
_entry.id   AF-A0A3A0BIQ1-F1
#
_cell.length_a   1.000
_cell.length_b   1.000
_cell.length_c   1.000
_cell.angle_alpha   90.00
_cell.angle_beta   90.00
_cell.angle_gamma   90.00
#
_symmetry.space_group_name_H-M   'P 1'
#
loop_
_entity.id
_entity.type
_entity.pdbx_description
1 polymer ?
#
loop_
_entity_poly.entity_id
_entity_poly.type
_entity_poly.pdbx_seq_one_letter_code
_entity_poly.pdbx_strand_id
1 'polypeptide(L)'
;MLLATVIGLTPVRWQDIVPHEYVSDLVNPANAPQAEPSSPAAAHAGETAPAAPPNRSIRGLLTTFSARASWAATQFVKHTRGILIPVGGGEREAAVLSRAGLGFLPDALAIGILGLVIWGGALLVATRSLSPFAAASLLGYLGVLSVWAWDSPRLLYPVQPFLTVCFLVGGYTALRLAGRLLRPGKPHVLWPQAAVIGVAALLVLASALKSLTIVDSGVAAGDVTAGAAWLRQQTPADAVVAARYPATVYLYAGRKTLEYPSDGGPAELRRFVADQDVDYILVTPEFAWRNVDRVRVYDAYTAHTLLPLLQRGVADGEFALVYTDPQQAMTQVYARR
;
A
#
# COMPACT_ATOMS: atom_id res chain seq x y z
N MET A 1 10.19 -25.29 12.74
CA MET A 1 9.34 -26.40 13.25
C MET A 1 7.86 -26.14 13.05
N LEU A 2 7.28 -25.02 13.50
CA LEU A 2 5.83 -24.74 13.35
C LEU A 2 5.28 -24.98 11.93
N LEU A 3 5.98 -24.54 10.88
CA LEU A 3 5.53 -24.73 9.50
C LEU A 3 5.48 -26.21 9.08
N ALA A 4 6.52 -26.98 9.43
CA ALA A 4 6.57 -28.42 9.17
C ALA A 4 5.50 -29.17 9.99
N THR A 5 5.20 -28.69 11.20
CA THR A 5 4.12 -29.23 12.03
C THR A 5 2.75 -28.93 11.45
N VAL A 6 2.51 -27.72 10.93
CA VAL A 6 1.25 -27.39 10.23
C VAL A 6 1.09 -28.23 8.97
N ILE A 7 2.14 -28.37 8.15
CA ILE A 7 2.12 -29.22 6.95
C ILE A 7 1.90 -30.69 7.30
N GLY A 8 2.48 -31.17 8.40
CA GLY A 8 2.35 -32.56 8.84
C GLY A 8 1.00 -32.91 9.48
N LEU A 9 0.29 -31.92 10.05
CA LEU A 9 -0.97 -32.12 10.78
C LEU A 9 -2.22 -31.66 10.04
N THR A 10 -2.07 -31.02 8.89
CA THR A 10 -3.20 -30.51 8.09
C THR A 10 -3.09 -31.00 6.65
N PRO A 11 -4.19 -31.05 5.88
CA PRO A 11 -4.14 -31.41 4.46
C PRO A 11 -3.48 -30.34 3.57
N VAL A 12 -2.97 -29.25 4.15
CA VAL A 12 -2.35 -28.13 3.45
C VAL A 12 -1.02 -28.58 2.85
N ARG A 13 -0.90 -28.47 1.52
CA ARG A 13 0.33 -28.76 0.80
C ARG A 13 1.26 -27.56 0.84
N TRP A 14 2.56 -27.77 0.65
CA TRP A 14 3.53 -26.68 0.52
C TRP A 14 3.14 -25.63 -0.54
N GLN A 15 2.52 -26.09 -1.63
CA GLN A 15 2.02 -25.27 -2.73
C GLN A 15 0.86 -24.35 -2.33
N ASP A 16 0.08 -24.73 -1.31
CA ASP A 16 -1.05 -23.95 -0.81
C ASP A 16 -0.60 -22.84 0.17
N ILE A 17 0.58 -23.01 0.77
CA ILE A 17 1.17 -22.05 1.72
C ILE A 17 1.87 -20.90 0.99
N VAL A 18 2.50 -21.21 -0.14
CA VAL A 18 3.19 -20.24 -0.97
C VAL A 18 2.51 -20.24 -2.34
N PRO A 19 1.54 -19.34 -2.58
CA PRO A 19 0.87 -19.23 -3.86
C PRO A 19 1.88 -19.21 -5.00
N HIS A 20 1.62 -20.02 -6.04
CA HIS A 20 2.52 -20.17 -7.17
C HIS A 20 2.83 -18.81 -7.83
N GLU A 21 1.86 -17.89 -7.82
CA GLU A 21 2.00 -16.49 -8.24
C GLU A 21 3.19 -15.79 -7.56
N TYR A 22 3.33 -15.90 -6.23
CA TYR A 22 4.45 -15.31 -5.51
C TYR A 22 5.79 -15.93 -5.87
N VAL A 23 5.82 -17.25 -6.09
CA VAL A 23 7.04 -17.93 -6.54
C VAL A 23 7.37 -17.53 -7.97
N SER A 24 6.37 -17.43 -8.85
CA SER A 24 6.57 -17.00 -10.23
C SER A 24 6.98 -15.55 -10.32
N ASP A 25 6.51 -14.66 -9.44
CA ASP A 25 6.96 -13.27 -9.35
C ASP A 25 8.37 -13.21 -8.78
N LEU A 26 8.67 -14.01 -7.74
CA LEU A 26 10.03 -14.15 -7.20
C LEU A 26 11.00 -14.66 -8.28
N VAL A 27 10.58 -15.58 -9.11
CA VAL A 27 11.41 -16.18 -10.15
C VAL A 27 11.45 -15.28 -11.39
N ASN A 28 10.35 -14.62 -11.78
CA ASN A 28 10.22 -13.87 -13.03
C ASN A 28 10.01 -12.37 -12.77
N PRO A 29 11.10 -11.57 -12.68
CA PRO A 29 11.01 -10.17 -12.31
C PRO A 29 10.27 -9.28 -13.33
N ALA A 30 10.04 -9.77 -14.55
CA ALA A 30 9.20 -9.09 -15.53
C ALA A 30 7.73 -8.97 -15.08
N ASN A 31 7.28 -9.87 -14.18
CA ASN A 31 5.93 -9.89 -13.64
C ASN A 31 5.82 -9.16 -12.29
N ALA A 32 6.95 -8.81 -11.66
CA ALA A 32 6.89 -8.00 -10.46
C ALA A 32 6.17 -6.69 -10.80
N PRO A 33 5.24 -6.20 -9.96
CA PRO A 33 4.49 -4.99 -10.25
C PRO A 33 5.49 -3.88 -10.56
N GLN A 34 5.62 -3.53 -11.84
CA GLN A 34 6.33 -2.33 -12.21
C GLN A 34 5.52 -1.22 -11.57
N ALA A 35 6.17 -0.37 -10.76
CA ALA A 35 5.54 0.85 -10.29
C ALA A 35 4.88 1.48 -11.50
N GLU A 36 3.54 1.48 -11.52
CA GLU A 36 2.78 1.81 -12.72
C GLU A 36 3.36 3.10 -13.27
N PRO A 37 3.94 3.11 -14.49
CA PRO A 37 4.40 4.34 -15.07
C PRO A 37 3.16 5.24 -15.12
N SER A 38 3.22 6.38 -14.45
CA SER A 38 2.18 7.41 -14.42
C SER A 38 1.96 8.07 -15.78
N SER A 39 2.32 7.39 -16.87
CA SER A 39 2.21 7.84 -18.24
C SER A 39 1.49 6.77 -19.09
N PRO A 40 0.23 7.01 -19.50
CA PRO A 40 -0.62 6.03 -20.19
C PRO A 40 -0.29 5.79 -21.68
N ALA A 41 0.90 6.15 -22.18
CA ALA A 41 1.14 6.25 -23.61
C ALA A 41 1.87 5.06 -24.29
N ALA A 42 2.23 3.99 -23.59
CA ALA A 42 3.17 2.98 -24.14
C ALA A 42 2.67 1.52 -24.20
N ALA A 43 1.40 1.22 -23.92
CA ALA A 43 0.97 -0.16 -23.65
C ALA A 43 0.43 -1.01 -24.84
N HIS A 44 0.48 -0.55 -26.10
CA HIS A 44 -0.19 -1.27 -27.21
C HIS A 44 0.72 -1.58 -28.42
N ALA A 45 1.89 -2.16 -28.19
CA ALA A 45 2.69 -2.76 -29.25
C ALA A 45 2.74 -4.29 -29.09
N GLY A 46 1.92 -4.98 -29.89
CA GLY A 46 2.07 -6.37 -30.35
C GLY A 46 2.56 -7.41 -29.33
N GLU A 47 1.63 -8.14 -28.73
CA GLU A 47 1.91 -9.34 -27.95
C GLU A 47 2.47 -10.43 -28.88
N THR A 48 3.80 -10.47 -28.95
CA THR A 48 4.55 -11.54 -29.63
C THR A 48 4.54 -12.77 -28.75
N ALA A 49 4.34 -13.95 -29.35
CA ALA A 49 4.30 -15.23 -28.66
C ALA A 49 5.45 -15.36 -27.64
N PRO A 50 5.20 -15.93 -26.44
CA PRO A 50 6.17 -15.94 -25.36
C PRO A 50 7.44 -16.66 -25.82
N ALA A 51 8.51 -15.88 -26.01
CA ALA A 51 9.83 -16.42 -26.29
C ALA A 51 10.21 -17.41 -25.20
N ALA A 52 10.81 -18.54 -25.59
CA ALA A 52 11.28 -19.56 -24.64
C ALA A 52 12.09 -18.89 -23.51
N PRO A 53 11.85 -19.27 -22.24
CA PRO A 53 12.48 -18.60 -21.11
C PRO A 53 14.00 -18.66 -21.30
N PRO A 54 14.69 -17.50 -21.33
CA PRO A 54 16.13 -17.46 -21.58
C PRO A 54 16.83 -18.33 -20.55
N ASN A 55 17.79 -19.16 -20.99
CA ASN A 55 18.58 -20.02 -20.11
C ASN A 55 19.27 -19.17 -19.04
N ARG A 56 18.75 -19.18 -17.81
CA ARG A 56 19.15 -18.23 -16.77
C ARG A 56 20.45 -18.68 -16.13
N SER A 57 21.53 -17.98 -16.48
CA SER A 57 22.79 -18.12 -15.75
C SER A 57 22.62 -17.70 -14.29
N ILE A 58 23.38 -18.32 -13.38
CA ILE A 58 23.46 -17.93 -11.96
C ILE A 58 23.74 -16.43 -11.79
N ARG A 59 24.51 -15.83 -12.72
CA ARG A 59 24.76 -14.38 -12.75
C ARG A 59 23.47 -13.57 -12.90
N GLY A 60 22.55 -14.01 -13.76
CA GLY A 60 21.24 -13.37 -13.93
C GLY A 60 20.43 -13.35 -12.63
N LEU A 61 20.39 -14.48 -11.92
CA LEU A 61 19.72 -14.57 -10.62
C LEU A 61 20.34 -13.62 -9.58
N LEU A 62 21.67 -13.55 -9.51
CA LEU A 62 22.37 -12.64 -8.59
C LEU A 62 22.08 -11.17 -8.91
N THR A 63 22.05 -10.79 -10.19
CA THR A 63 21.72 -9.41 -10.59
C THR A 63 20.28 -9.02 -10.27
N THR A 64 19.32 -9.94 -10.47
CA THR A 64 17.92 -9.71 -10.10
C THR A 64 17.78 -9.57 -8.59
N PHE A 65 18.46 -10.43 -7.83
CA PHE A 65 18.45 -10.37 -6.38
C PHE A 65 19.03 -9.05 -5.85
N SER A 66 20.18 -8.60 -6.36
CA SER A 66 20.78 -7.34 -5.93
C SER A 66 19.91 -6.13 -6.28
N ALA A 67 19.27 -6.12 -7.45
CA ALA A 67 18.34 -5.06 -7.84
C ALA A 67 17.14 -4.97 -6.89
N ARG A 68 16.58 -6.13 -6.50
CA ARG A 68 15.48 -6.19 -5.54
C ARG A 68 15.89 -5.80 -4.14
N ALA A 69 17.03 -6.29 -3.66
CA ALA A 69 17.55 -5.92 -2.35
C ALA A 69 17.79 -4.40 -2.27
N SER A 70 18.33 -3.80 -3.33
CA SER A 70 18.49 -2.35 -3.42
C SER A 70 17.15 -1.62 -3.39
N TRP A 71 16.18 -2.06 -4.19
CA TRP A 71 14.83 -1.46 -4.20
C TRP A 71 14.13 -1.59 -2.84
N ALA A 72 14.18 -2.77 -2.23
CA ALA A 72 13.59 -3.05 -0.92
C ALA A 72 14.26 -2.20 0.16
N ALA A 73 15.58 -2.00 0.10
CA ALA A 73 16.29 -1.08 0.99
C ALA A 73 15.80 0.36 0.83
N THR A 74 15.60 0.84 -0.40
CA THR A 74 15.04 2.18 -0.66
C THR A 74 13.63 2.32 -0.09
N GLN A 75 12.75 1.34 -0.33
CA GLN A 75 11.40 1.34 0.25
C GLN A 75 11.45 1.29 1.79
N PHE A 76 12.30 0.45 2.35
CA PHE A 76 12.47 0.33 3.79
C PHE A 76 12.91 1.65 4.43
N VAL A 77 13.91 2.33 3.86
CA VAL A 77 14.35 3.67 4.29
C VAL A 77 13.18 4.66 4.25
N LYS A 78 12.49 4.74 3.11
CA LYS A 78 11.38 5.67 2.88
C LYS A 78 10.22 5.45 3.86
N HIS A 79 9.78 4.21 4.03
CA HIS A 79 8.62 3.87 4.86
C HIS A 79 8.94 3.84 6.35
N THR A 80 10.17 3.48 6.76
CA THR A 80 10.60 3.52 8.17
C THR A 80 10.46 4.93 8.73
N ARG A 81 10.86 5.96 7.96
CA ARG A 81 10.65 7.36 8.35
C ARG A 81 9.17 7.66 8.56
N GLY A 82 8.31 7.32 7.60
CA GLY A 82 6.88 7.67 7.64
C GLY A 82 6.11 7.02 8.80
N ILE A 83 6.59 5.88 9.30
CA ILE A 83 5.98 5.15 10.40
C ILE A 83 6.48 5.63 11.77
N LEU A 84 7.76 6.01 11.86
CA LEU A 84 8.35 6.51 13.10
C LEU A 84 8.07 7.99 13.35
N ILE A 85 7.99 8.78 12.27
CA ILE A 85 7.66 10.20 12.33
C ILE A 85 6.37 10.40 11.53
N PRO A 86 5.20 10.42 12.20
CA PRO A 86 3.91 10.51 11.53
C PRO A 86 3.64 11.89 10.90
N VAL A 87 4.58 12.83 11.07
CA VAL A 87 4.54 14.22 10.58
C VAL A 87 5.58 14.41 9.50
N GLY A 88 5.16 15.04 8.40
CA GLY A 88 6.05 15.33 7.29
C GLY A 88 6.30 14.13 6.37
N GLY A 89 7.22 14.30 5.43
CA GLY A 89 7.62 13.31 4.43
C GLY A 89 6.61 13.04 3.32
N GLY A 90 5.53 13.82 3.26
CA GLY A 90 4.60 13.81 2.14
C GLY A 90 5.14 14.54 0.92
N GLU A 91 4.50 14.32 -0.24
CA GLU A 91 4.85 14.97 -1.50
C GLU A 91 4.87 16.50 -1.41
N ARG A 92 3.98 17.10 -0.60
CA ARG A 92 3.95 18.56 -0.38
C ARG A 92 5.26 19.06 0.25
N GLU A 93 5.77 18.39 1.28
CA GLU A 93 7.05 18.76 1.93
C GLU A 93 8.22 18.55 0.97
N ALA A 94 8.25 17.41 0.27
CA ALA A 94 9.29 17.12 -0.71
C ALA A 94 9.31 18.17 -1.83
N ALA A 95 8.14 18.60 -2.32
CA ALA A 95 8.04 19.65 -3.33
C ALA A 95 8.54 21.01 -2.82
N VAL A 96 8.20 21.38 -1.58
CA VAL A 96 8.67 22.63 -0.96
C VAL A 96 10.19 22.61 -0.76
N LEU A 97 10.74 21.52 -0.22
CA LEU A 97 12.19 21.37 -0.02
C LEU A 97 12.95 21.34 -1.35
N SER A 98 12.40 20.67 -2.36
CA SER A 98 13.01 20.63 -3.71
C SER A 98 13.07 22.02 -4.34
N ARG A 99 12.01 22.83 -4.20
CA ARG A 99 12.01 24.23 -4.66
C ARG A 99 13.07 25.08 -3.95
N ALA A 100 13.39 24.76 -2.70
CA ALA A 100 14.44 25.42 -1.92
C ALA A 100 15.85 24.85 -2.18
N GLY A 101 16.03 23.89 -3.09
CA GLY A 101 17.31 23.22 -3.34
C GLY A 101 17.71 22.20 -2.26
N LEU A 102 16.80 21.87 -1.34
CA LEU A 102 16.97 20.92 -0.23
C LEU A 102 16.26 19.59 -0.48
N GLY A 103 16.06 19.22 -1.74
CA GLY A 103 15.34 17.98 -2.12
C GLY A 103 15.96 16.70 -1.56
N PHE A 104 17.25 16.71 -1.19
CA PHE A 104 17.96 15.58 -0.57
C PHE A 104 17.66 15.39 0.93
N LEU A 105 17.12 16.41 1.60
CA LEU A 105 16.94 16.43 3.05
C LEU A 105 15.98 15.33 3.56
N PRO A 106 14.84 15.02 2.89
CA PRO A 106 13.98 13.90 3.24
C PRO A 106 14.71 12.56 3.29
N ASP A 107 15.57 12.29 2.31
CA ASP A 107 16.32 11.03 2.19
C ASP A 107 17.43 10.97 3.23
N ALA A 108 18.18 12.06 3.43
CA ALA A 108 19.19 12.16 4.47
C ALA A 108 18.59 11.93 5.87
N LEU A 109 17.42 12.51 6.13
CA LEU A 109 16.69 12.31 7.39
C LEU A 109 16.23 10.85 7.54
N ALA A 110 15.69 10.24 6.48
CA ALA A 110 15.28 8.84 6.51
C ALA A 110 16.44 7.88 6.79
N ILE A 111 17.60 8.13 6.17
CA ILE A 111 18.84 7.38 6.43
C ILE A 111 19.31 7.59 7.88
N GLY A 112 19.26 8.82 8.39
CA GLY A 112 19.60 9.13 9.78
C GLY A 112 18.69 8.39 10.78
N ILE A 113 17.38 8.38 10.54
CA ILE A 113 16.40 7.65 11.37
C ILE A 113 16.70 6.15 11.33
N LEU A 114 16.93 5.59 10.14
CA LEU A 114 17.28 4.17 9.99
C LEU A 114 18.59 3.85 10.74
N GLY A 115 19.60 4.71 10.64
CA GLY A 115 20.85 4.57 11.38
C GLY A 115 20.62 4.54 12.90
N LEU A 116 19.76 5.41 13.43
CA LEU A 116 19.39 5.40 14.85
C LEU A 116 18.64 4.12 15.25
N VAL A 117 17.74 3.62 14.40
CA VAL A 117 17.04 2.35 14.63
C VAL A 117 18.03 1.19 14.69
N ILE A 118 18.93 1.07 13.71
CA ILE A 118 19.94 0.00 13.66
C ILE A 118 20.86 0.09 14.89
N TRP A 119 21.33 1.29 15.23
CA TRP A 119 22.19 1.52 16.38
C TRP A 119 21.51 1.14 17.70
N GLY A 120 20.26 1.60 17.91
CA GLY A 120 19.51 1.26 19.11
C GLY A 120 19.16 -0.22 19.21
N GLY A 121 18.81 -0.87 18.09
CA GLY A 121 18.60 -2.31 18.03
C GLY A 121 19.87 -3.10 18.38
N ALA A 122 21.01 -2.71 17.82
CA ALA A 122 22.31 -3.32 18.13
C ALA A 122 22.67 -3.17 19.62
N LEU A 123 22.42 -2.01 20.21
CA LEU A 123 22.61 -1.79 21.65
C LEU A 123 21.70 -2.69 22.49
N LEU A 124 20.41 -2.76 22.18
CA LEU A 124 19.45 -3.59 22.92
C LEU A 124 19.82 -5.08 22.87
N VAL A 125 20.35 -5.55 21.75
CA VAL A 125 20.88 -6.92 21.60
C VAL A 125 22.16 -7.09 22.42
N ALA A 126 23.11 -6.17 22.32
CA ALA A 126 24.37 -6.22 23.05
C ALA A 126 24.19 -6.16 24.58
N THR A 127 23.24 -5.36 25.07
CA THR A 127 22.89 -5.27 26.50
C THR A 127 21.94 -6.36 26.97
N ARG A 128 21.53 -7.29 26.09
CA ARG A 128 20.55 -8.35 26.36
C ARG A 128 19.22 -7.83 26.91
N SER A 129 18.87 -6.60 26.56
CA SER A 129 17.60 -5.97 26.96
C SER A 129 16.45 -6.41 26.04
N LEU A 130 16.77 -6.91 24.84
CA LEU A 130 15.81 -7.55 23.95
C LEU A 130 15.83 -9.07 24.18
N SER A 131 14.66 -9.70 24.33
CA SER A 131 14.59 -11.15 24.44
C SER A 131 15.13 -11.81 23.16
N PRO A 132 15.81 -12.97 23.23
CA PRO A 132 16.31 -13.66 22.03
C PRO A 132 15.21 -13.95 21.01
N PHE A 133 14.01 -14.27 21.49
CA PHE A 133 12.83 -14.47 20.63
C PHE A 133 12.42 -13.19 19.91
N ALA A 134 12.36 -12.05 20.58
CA ALA A 134 12.03 -10.77 19.94
C ALA A 134 13.11 -10.35 18.93
N ALA A 135 14.39 -10.54 19.26
CA ALA A 135 15.50 -10.29 18.35
C ALA A 135 15.41 -11.17 17.08
N ALA A 136 15.20 -12.47 17.25
CA ALA A 136 15.04 -13.41 16.15
C ALA A 136 13.78 -13.09 15.31
N SER A 137 12.68 -12.71 15.95
CA SER A 137 11.43 -12.35 15.27
C SER A 137 11.61 -11.07 14.44
N LEU A 138 12.26 -10.05 15.01
CA LEU A 138 12.55 -8.80 14.31
C LEU A 138 13.50 -9.06 13.12
N LEU A 139 14.60 -9.77 13.32
CA LEU A 139 15.55 -10.10 12.26
C LEU A 139 14.92 -10.96 11.17
N GLY A 140 14.10 -11.95 11.54
CA GLY A 140 13.37 -12.80 10.60
C GLY A 140 12.39 -11.97 9.76
N TYR A 141 11.62 -11.09 10.42
CA TYR A 141 10.67 -10.22 9.74
C TYR A 141 11.35 -9.23 8.79
N LEU A 142 12.42 -8.56 9.24
CA LEU A 142 13.22 -7.67 8.39
C LEU A 142 13.90 -8.42 7.24
N GLY A 143 14.31 -9.67 7.46
CA GLY A 143 14.84 -10.55 6.42
C GLY A 143 13.79 -10.90 5.36
N VAL A 144 12.54 -11.10 5.76
CA VAL A 144 11.43 -11.27 4.80
C VAL A 144 11.20 -9.98 4.01
N LEU A 145 11.15 -8.82 4.68
CA LEU A 145 10.93 -7.53 4.03
C LEU A 145 12.06 -7.09 3.08
N SER A 146 13.27 -7.60 3.23
CA SER A 146 14.39 -7.29 2.33
C SER A 146 14.34 -8.08 1.01
N VAL A 147 13.61 -9.19 0.97
CA VAL A 147 13.47 -10.06 -0.20
C VAL A 147 12.10 -9.88 -0.87
N TRP A 148 11.08 -9.56 -0.08
CA TRP A 148 9.71 -9.41 -0.55
C TRP A 148 9.53 -8.08 -1.31
N ALA A 149 8.83 -8.12 -2.44
CA ALA A 149 8.44 -6.90 -3.14
C ALA A 149 7.21 -6.29 -2.46
N TRP A 150 7.37 -5.12 -1.82
CA TRP A 150 6.27 -4.40 -1.18
C TRP A 150 6.38 -2.90 -1.38
N ASP A 151 5.25 -2.26 -1.62
CA ASP A 151 5.09 -0.84 -1.91
C ASP A 151 4.37 -0.09 -0.77
N SER A 152 3.83 -0.83 0.20
CA SER A 152 2.94 -0.30 1.22
C SER A 152 3.56 -0.35 2.62
N PRO A 153 3.55 0.77 3.38
CA PRO A 153 4.08 0.82 4.75
C PRO A 153 3.33 -0.11 5.73
N ARG A 154 2.18 -0.67 5.34
CA ARG A 154 1.37 -1.58 6.19
C ARG A 154 2.15 -2.79 6.69
N LEU A 155 3.15 -3.24 5.92
CA LEU A 155 4.01 -4.35 6.33
C LEU A 155 4.99 -3.97 7.42
N LEU A 156 5.08 -2.72 7.86
CA LEU A 156 5.94 -2.34 8.98
C LEU A 156 5.14 -2.13 10.27
N TYR A 157 3.80 -2.11 10.21
CA TYR A 157 2.95 -1.94 11.39
C TYR A 157 3.17 -3.01 12.46
N PRO A 158 3.33 -4.32 12.15
CA PRO A 158 3.56 -5.33 13.17
C PRO A 158 4.87 -5.14 13.94
N VAL A 159 5.89 -4.55 13.31
CA VAL A 159 7.21 -4.32 13.92
C VAL A 159 7.41 -2.88 14.38
N GLN A 160 6.46 -1.98 14.11
CA GLN A 160 6.54 -0.56 14.46
C GLN A 160 6.87 -0.32 15.94
N PRO A 161 6.26 -1.00 16.93
CA PRO A 161 6.62 -0.79 18.33
C PRO A 161 8.11 -1.06 18.61
N PHE A 162 8.68 -2.12 18.01
CA PHE A 162 10.09 -2.45 18.14
C PHE A 162 10.99 -1.41 17.47
N LEU A 163 10.62 -0.96 16.26
CA LEU A 163 11.34 0.09 15.54
C LEU A 163 11.35 1.40 16.35
N THR A 164 10.24 1.77 16.98
CA THR A 164 10.14 2.96 17.83
C THR A 164 11.05 2.85 19.05
N VAL A 165 11.04 1.71 19.75
CA VAL A 165 11.93 1.49 20.89
C VAL A 165 13.40 1.57 20.46
N CYS A 166 13.77 0.91 19.36
CA CYS A 166 15.12 0.99 18.80
C CYS A 166 15.50 2.43 18.43
N PHE A 167 14.62 3.18 17.78
CA PHE A 167 14.81 4.59 17.44
C PHE A 167 15.07 5.45 18.67
N LEU A 168 14.26 5.31 19.74
CA LEU A 168 14.42 6.08 20.97
C LEU A 168 15.72 5.75 21.71
N VAL A 169 16.10 4.47 21.78
CA VAL A 169 17.37 4.03 22.39
C VAL A 169 18.57 4.54 21.60
N GLY A 170 18.49 4.48 20.27
CA GLY A 170 19.49 5.05 19.37
C GLY A 170 19.65 6.55 19.58
N GLY A 171 18.53 7.28 19.57
CA GLY A 171 18.51 8.73 19.80
C GLY A 171 19.05 9.13 21.18
N TYR A 172 18.65 8.42 22.24
CA TYR A 172 19.19 8.63 23.58
C TYR A 172 20.71 8.50 23.63
N THR A 173 21.24 7.44 23.00
CA THR A 173 22.67 7.15 23.02
C THR A 173 23.45 8.15 22.17
N ALA A 174 22.91 8.53 21.01
CA ALA A 174 23.49 9.56 20.15
C ALA A 174 23.57 10.92 20.85
N LEU A 175 22.51 11.35 21.53
CA LEU A 175 22.50 12.59 22.32
C LEU A 175 23.49 12.55 23.48
N ARG A 176 23.61 11.41 24.17
CA ARG A 176 24.59 11.23 25.24
C ARG A 176 26.02 11.32 24.69
N LEU A 177 26.29 10.70 23.54
CA LEU A 177 27.59 10.77 22.88
C LEU A 177 27.92 12.19 22.42
N ALA A 178 26.98 12.87 21.76
CA ALA A 178 27.13 14.27 21.36
C ALA A 178 27.41 15.18 22.56
N GLY A 179 26.69 15.00 23.67
CA GLY A 179 26.92 15.74 24.91
C GLY A 179 28.32 15.54 25.50
N ARG A 180 28.89 14.32 25.38
CA ARG A 180 30.27 14.02 25.79
C ARG A 180 31.28 14.77 24.94
N LEU A 181 31.07 14.78 23.63
CA LEU A 181 31.98 15.42 22.67
C LEU A 181 31.94 16.95 22.79
N LEU A 182 30.76 17.53 23.01
CA LEU A 182 30.58 18.99 23.06
C LEU A 182 30.94 19.61 24.41
N ARG A 183 30.84 18.85 25.51
CA ARG A 183 31.07 19.37 26.88
C ARG A 183 31.82 18.33 27.74
N PRO A 184 33.09 18.03 27.42
CA PRO A 184 33.88 17.11 28.22
C PRO A 184 34.01 17.62 29.67
N GLY A 185 33.85 16.72 30.65
CA GLY A 185 34.08 17.00 32.07
C GLY A 185 32.89 17.54 32.87
N LYS A 186 31.74 17.87 32.25
CA LYS A 186 30.53 18.21 33.01
C LYS A 186 29.70 16.94 33.29
N PRO A 187 29.22 16.73 34.53
CA PRO A 187 28.36 15.59 34.82
C PRO A 187 27.13 15.64 33.91
N HIS A 188 26.79 14.49 33.33
CA HIS A 188 25.64 14.38 32.42
C HIS A 188 24.35 14.61 33.19
N VAL A 189 23.88 15.85 33.16
CA VAL A 189 22.55 16.24 33.60
C VAL A 189 21.51 15.49 32.75
N LEU A 190 20.34 15.22 33.34
CA LEU A 190 19.16 14.50 32.81
C LEU A 190 18.64 14.97 31.43
N TRP A 191 19.33 15.90 30.75
CA TRP A 191 18.95 16.48 29.47
C TRP A 191 18.74 15.46 28.35
N PRO A 192 19.59 14.43 28.11
CA PRO A 192 19.32 13.45 27.06
C PRO A 192 18.03 12.65 27.32
N GLN A 193 17.72 12.37 28.59
CA GLN A 193 16.47 11.69 28.96
C GLN A 193 15.28 12.62 28.73
N ALA A 194 15.36 13.87 29.22
CA ALA A 194 14.32 14.88 29.01
C ALA A 194 14.07 15.15 27.52
N ALA A 195 15.12 15.20 26.70
CA ALA A 195 15.02 15.38 25.25
C ALA A 195 14.30 14.20 24.58
N VAL A 196 14.66 12.96 24.92
CA VAL A 196 14.01 11.76 24.34
C VAL A 196 12.56 11.65 24.78
N ILE A 197 12.26 11.93 26.07
CA ILE A 197 10.89 11.97 26.58
C ILE A 197 10.10 13.07 25.87
N GLY A 198 10.68 14.26 25.68
CA GLY A 198 10.05 15.36 24.95
C GLY A 198 9.75 15.00 23.49
N VAL A 199 10.70 14.37 22.80
CA VAL A 199 10.49 13.88 21.42
C VAL A 199 9.41 12.81 21.38
N ALA A 200 9.43 11.83 22.27
CA ALA A 200 8.40 10.80 22.34
C ALA A 200 7.01 11.40 22.61
N ALA A 201 6.90 12.33 23.55
CA ALA A 201 5.66 13.04 23.85
C ALA A 201 5.16 13.85 22.65
N LEU A 202 6.06 14.54 21.92
CA LEU A 202 5.72 15.28 20.71
C LEU A 202 5.24 14.34 19.59
N LEU A 203 5.88 13.18 19.41
CA LEU A 203 5.46 12.19 18.41
C LEU A 203 4.07 11.61 18.74
N VAL A 204 3.82 11.29 20.02
CA VAL A 204 2.50 10.83 20.48
C VAL A 204 1.45 11.91 20.28
N LEU A 205 1.73 13.16 20.68
CA LEU A 205 0.82 14.28 20.50
C LEU A 205 0.52 14.51 19.01
N ALA A 206 1.54 14.51 18.15
CA ALA A 206 1.34 14.67 16.72
C ALA A 206 0.55 13.53 16.10
N SER A 207 0.79 12.28 16.54
CA SER A 207 -0.01 11.13 16.13
C SER A 207 -1.46 11.26 16.58
N ALA A 208 -1.71 11.72 17.81
CA ALA A 208 -3.05 11.95 18.33
C ALA A 208 -3.77 13.06 17.57
N LEU A 209 -3.12 14.21 17.35
CA LEU A 209 -3.66 15.32 16.56
C LEU A 209 -3.99 14.87 15.13
N LYS A 210 -3.08 14.12 14.49
CA LYS A 210 -3.34 13.54 13.16
C LYS A 210 -4.53 12.59 13.20
N SER A 211 -4.63 11.75 14.22
CA SER A 211 -5.78 10.85 14.40
C SER A 211 -7.09 11.62 14.56
N LEU A 212 -7.09 12.77 15.24
CA LEU A 212 -8.28 13.63 15.38
C LEU A 212 -8.69 14.30 14.07
N THR A 213 -7.76 14.46 13.11
CA THR A 213 -8.10 14.95 11.77
C THR A 213 -8.73 13.90 10.85
N ILE A 214 -8.71 12.62 11.26
CA ILE A 214 -9.39 11.54 10.52
C ILE A 214 -10.85 11.57 10.95
N VAL A 215 -11.64 12.44 10.30
CA VAL A 215 -13.04 12.72 10.66
C VAL A 215 -13.92 11.48 10.48
N ASP A 216 -13.68 10.68 9.44
CA ASP A 216 -14.35 9.40 9.24
C ASP A 216 -13.57 8.56 8.21
N SER A 217 -13.23 7.32 8.56
CA SER A 217 -12.67 6.35 7.59
C SER A 217 -13.66 6.04 6.45
N GLY A 218 -14.95 6.21 6.68
CA GLY A 218 -16.02 6.07 5.68
C GLY A 218 -15.99 7.16 4.61
N VAL A 219 -15.43 8.34 4.89
CA VAL A 219 -15.25 9.41 3.87
C VAL A 219 -14.22 8.99 2.82
N ALA A 220 -13.22 8.19 3.20
CA ALA A 220 -12.29 7.60 2.23
C ALA A 220 -12.99 6.60 1.29
N ALA A 221 -14.13 6.03 1.71
CA ALA A 221 -15.00 5.19 0.91
C ALA A 221 -16.17 5.96 0.26
N GLY A 222 -16.23 7.29 0.41
CA GLY A 222 -17.44 8.11 0.18
C GLY A 222 -18.09 7.96 -1.19
N ASP A 223 -17.32 7.71 -2.25
CA ASP A 223 -17.88 7.46 -3.58
C ASP A 223 -18.65 6.15 -3.66
N VAL A 224 -18.05 5.10 -3.09
CA VAL A 224 -18.66 3.78 -3.08
C VAL A 224 -19.92 3.80 -2.23
N THR A 225 -19.94 4.56 -1.13
CA THR A 225 -21.12 4.64 -0.26
C THR A 225 -22.30 5.35 -0.91
N ALA A 226 -22.08 6.40 -1.72
CA ALA A 226 -23.17 7.09 -2.42
C ALA A 226 -23.89 6.16 -3.42
N GLY A 227 -23.15 5.54 -4.33
CA GLY A 227 -23.69 4.59 -5.31
C GLY A 227 -24.29 3.35 -4.64
N ALA A 228 -23.60 2.78 -3.65
CA ALA A 228 -24.10 1.62 -2.90
C ALA A 228 -25.37 1.94 -2.07
N ALA A 229 -25.47 3.14 -1.48
CA ALA A 229 -26.65 3.56 -0.76
C ALA A 229 -27.86 3.70 -1.68
N TRP A 230 -27.66 4.27 -2.89
CA TRP A 230 -28.71 4.31 -3.91
C TRP A 230 -29.15 2.90 -4.32
N LEU A 231 -28.20 2.02 -4.63
CA LEU A 231 -28.48 0.62 -4.98
C LEU A 231 -29.31 -0.07 -3.90
N ARG A 232 -28.92 0.09 -2.63
CA ARG A 232 -29.63 -0.49 -1.48
C ARG A 232 -31.09 -0.04 -1.40
N GLN A 233 -31.39 1.21 -1.76
CA GLN A 233 -32.72 1.81 -1.64
C GLN A 233 -33.59 1.59 -2.88
N GLN A 234 -32.98 1.48 -4.07
CA GLN A 234 -33.69 1.58 -5.35
C GLN A 234 -33.67 0.30 -6.18
N THR A 235 -33.01 -0.77 -5.71
CA THR A 235 -32.92 -2.05 -6.44
C THR A 235 -33.52 -3.21 -5.65
N PRO A 236 -34.03 -4.27 -6.32
CA PRO A 236 -34.45 -5.51 -5.68
C PRO A 236 -33.33 -6.13 -4.83
N ALA A 237 -33.68 -6.80 -3.73
CA ALA A 237 -32.69 -7.36 -2.79
C ALA A 237 -31.81 -8.47 -3.40
N ASP A 238 -32.30 -9.14 -4.44
CA ASP A 238 -31.66 -10.23 -5.17
C ASP A 238 -30.84 -9.75 -6.38
N ALA A 239 -30.87 -8.46 -6.70
CA ALA A 239 -30.16 -7.89 -7.84
C ALA A 239 -28.64 -8.16 -7.79
N VAL A 240 -28.06 -8.40 -8.96
CA VAL A 240 -26.63 -8.63 -9.18
C VAL A 240 -25.99 -7.33 -9.67
N VAL A 241 -25.02 -6.85 -8.90
CA VAL A 241 -24.30 -5.60 -9.19
C VAL A 241 -22.86 -5.91 -9.59
N ALA A 242 -22.48 -5.56 -10.82
CA ALA A 242 -21.08 -5.56 -11.23
C ALA A 242 -20.40 -4.27 -10.76
N ALA A 243 -19.25 -4.37 -10.09
CA ALA A 243 -18.49 -3.24 -9.59
C ALA A 243 -16.99 -3.54 -9.51
N ARG A 244 -16.12 -2.51 -9.54
CA ARG A 244 -14.67 -2.70 -9.39
C ARG A 244 -14.27 -3.27 -8.02
N TYR A 245 -15.02 -2.94 -6.97
CA TYR A 245 -14.72 -3.34 -5.59
C TYR A 245 -15.91 -4.08 -4.98
N PRO A 246 -16.22 -5.32 -5.44
CA PRO A 246 -17.46 -6.00 -5.11
C PRO A 246 -17.65 -6.20 -3.60
N ALA A 247 -16.60 -6.60 -2.87
CA ALA A 247 -16.69 -6.80 -1.42
C ALA A 247 -17.11 -5.52 -0.66
N THR A 248 -16.53 -4.37 -1.02
CA THR A 248 -16.89 -3.08 -0.41
C THR A 248 -18.31 -2.69 -0.78
N VAL A 249 -18.70 -2.85 -2.05
CA VAL A 249 -20.06 -2.56 -2.52
C VAL A 249 -21.08 -3.46 -1.84
N TYR A 250 -20.79 -4.75 -1.65
CA TYR A 250 -21.63 -5.69 -0.93
C TYR A 250 -21.95 -5.21 0.48
N LEU A 251 -20.92 -4.77 1.22
CA LEU A 251 -21.07 -4.28 2.60
C LEU A 251 -22.03 -3.08 2.70
N TYR A 252 -22.02 -2.17 1.73
CA TYR A 252 -22.86 -0.96 1.76
C TYR A 252 -24.21 -1.12 1.04
N ALA A 253 -24.26 -1.88 -0.05
CA ALA A 253 -25.44 -2.07 -0.87
C ALA A 253 -26.34 -3.21 -0.36
N GLY A 254 -25.76 -4.25 0.24
CA GLY A 254 -26.47 -5.47 0.60
C GLY A 254 -27.07 -6.17 -0.63
N ARG A 255 -26.32 -6.24 -1.72
CA ARG A 255 -26.69 -6.88 -3.00
C ARG A 255 -25.62 -7.87 -3.40
N LYS A 256 -25.95 -8.88 -4.22
CA LYS A 256 -24.94 -9.76 -4.80
C LYS A 256 -24.01 -8.91 -5.66
N THR A 257 -22.71 -9.10 -5.53
CA THR A 257 -21.73 -8.31 -6.27
C THR A 257 -20.74 -9.20 -6.98
N LEU A 258 -20.30 -8.74 -8.15
CA LEU A 258 -19.28 -9.38 -8.97
C LEU A 258 -18.28 -8.32 -9.44
N GLU A 259 -17.02 -8.71 -9.61
CA GLU A 259 -16.05 -7.84 -10.26
C GLU A 259 -16.24 -7.91 -11.78
N TYR A 260 -16.42 -6.76 -12.44
CA TYR A 260 -16.43 -6.74 -13.91
C TYR A 260 -15.00 -6.89 -14.47
N PRO A 261 -14.84 -7.41 -15.71
CA PRO A 261 -13.53 -7.52 -16.34
C PRO A 261 -12.82 -6.16 -16.41
N SER A 262 -11.53 -6.11 -16.07
CA SER A 262 -10.73 -4.87 -16.03
C SER A 262 -9.75 -4.68 -17.19
N ASP A 263 -9.73 -5.67 -18.06
CA ASP A 263 -8.74 -5.89 -19.09
C ASP A 263 -9.40 -6.38 -20.40
N GLY A 264 -10.72 -6.56 -20.34
CA GLY A 264 -11.55 -7.03 -21.44
C GLY A 264 -12.11 -5.92 -22.32
N GLY A 265 -12.19 -6.21 -23.62
CA GLY A 265 -12.84 -5.33 -24.60
C GLY A 265 -14.38 -5.34 -24.50
N PRO A 266 -15.07 -4.58 -25.36
CA PRO A 266 -16.53 -4.45 -25.26
C PRO A 266 -17.34 -5.74 -25.35
N ALA A 267 -16.90 -6.67 -26.20
CA ALA A 267 -17.57 -7.96 -26.35
C ALA A 267 -17.49 -8.81 -25.08
N GLU A 268 -16.39 -8.70 -24.34
CA GLU A 268 -16.18 -9.45 -23.11
C GLU A 268 -17.06 -8.92 -21.98
N LEU A 269 -17.16 -7.60 -21.82
CA LEU A 269 -18.07 -7.02 -20.84
C LEU A 269 -19.53 -7.40 -21.13
N ARG A 270 -19.96 -7.35 -22.39
CA ARG A 270 -21.33 -7.76 -22.78
C ARG A 270 -21.59 -9.23 -22.47
N ARG A 271 -20.64 -10.11 -22.82
CA ARG A 271 -20.73 -11.54 -22.48
C ARG A 271 -20.78 -11.74 -20.97
N PHE A 272 -19.93 -11.05 -20.22
CA PHE A 272 -19.95 -11.10 -18.76
C PHE A 272 -21.31 -10.68 -18.18
N VAL A 273 -21.87 -9.56 -18.65
CA VAL A 273 -23.18 -9.05 -18.21
C VAL A 273 -24.32 -10.04 -18.51
N ALA A 274 -24.26 -10.73 -19.66
CA ALA A 274 -25.23 -11.74 -20.04
C ALA A 274 -25.06 -13.05 -19.24
N ASP A 275 -23.83 -13.58 -19.19
CA ASP A 275 -23.51 -14.88 -18.58
C ASP A 275 -23.68 -14.87 -17.06
N GLN A 276 -23.41 -13.74 -16.41
CA GLN A 276 -23.52 -13.58 -14.96
C GLN A 276 -24.83 -12.95 -14.51
N ASP A 277 -25.75 -12.72 -15.44
CA ASP A 277 -27.05 -12.08 -15.21
C ASP A 277 -26.95 -10.76 -14.41
N VAL A 278 -26.05 -9.88 -14.85
CA VAL A 278 -25.81 -8.59 -14.17
C VAL A 278 -26.97 -7.63 -14.43
N ASP A 279 -27.62 -7.18 -13.36
CA ASP A 279 -28.70 -6.21 -13.41
C ASP A 279 -28.20 -4.77 -13.45
N TYR A 280 -27.16 -4.48 -12.65
CA TYR A 280 -26.62 -3.14 -12.50
C TYR A 280 -25.10 -3.13 -12.61
N ILE A 281 -24.54 -2.07 -13.19
CA ILE A 281 -23.10 -1.80 -13.22
C ILE A 281 -22.86 -0.51 -12.44
N LEU A 282 -22.11 -0.62 -11.33
CA LEU A 282 -21.68 0.52 -10.53
C LEU A 282 -20.28 0.94 -10.97
N VAL A 283 -20.19 2.15 -11.49
CA VAL A 283 -18.94 2.81 -11.86
C VAL A 283 -18.60 3.84 -10.78
N THR A 284 -17.43 3.68 -10.17
CA THR A 284 -16.91 4.59 -9.14
C THR A 284 -15.48 4.99 -9.50
N PRO A 285 -14.97 6.12 -8.98
CA PRO A 285 -13.53 6.40 -8.96
C PRO A 285 -12.72 5.28 -8.29
N GLU A 286 -11.41 5.32 -8.51
CA GLU A 286 -10.48 4.42 -7.84
C GLU A 286 -10.60 4.53 -6.31
N PHE A 287 -10.70 3.38 -5.63
CA PHE A 287 -10.67 3.33 -4.18
C PHE A 287 -9.25 3.59 -3.69
N ALA A 288 -8.95 4.84 -3.39
CA ALA A 288 -7.66 5.24 -2.87
C ALA A 288 -7.83 5.97 -1.53
N TRP A 289 -7.05 5.54 -0.53
CA TRP A 289 -6.87 6.28 0.72
C TRP A 289 -6.14 7.59 0.42
N ARG A 290 -6.89 8.59 -0.05
CA ARG A 290 -6.37 9.92 -0.40
C ARG A 290 -6.84 10.93 0.63
N ASN A 291 -5.96 11.88 0.94
CA ASN A 291 -6.37 13.09 1.66
C ASN A 291 -7.48 13.77 0.85
N VAL A 292 -8.49 14.28 1.55
CA VAL A 292 -9.77 14.83 1.05
C VAL A 292 -9.61 15.83 -0.12
N ASP A 293 -8.43 16.43 -0.28
CA ASP A 293 -8.11 17.46 -1.27
C ASP A 293 -7.73 16.95 -2.68
N ARG A 294 -7.55 15.63 -2.92
CA ARG A 294 -7.12 15.15 -4.25
C ARG A 294 -8.30 14.97 -5.20
N VAL A 295 -8.10 15.41 -6.45
CA VAL A 295 -9.02 15.15 -7.57
C VAL A 295 -9.24 13.64 -7.68
N ARG A 296 -10.51 13.25 -7.68
CA ARG A 296 -10.94 11.87 -7.90
C ARG A 296 -10.75 11.55 -9.37
N VAL A 297 -10.19 10.38 -9.65
CA VAL A 297 -9.90 9.95 -11.02
C VAL A 297 -10.36 8.51 -11.14
N TYR A 298 -10.97 8.18 -12.27
CA TYR A 298 -11.17 6.79 -12.66
C TYR A 298 -9.81 6.16 -12.97
N ASP A 299 -9.68 4.86 -12.78
CA ASP A 299 -8.55 4.13 -13.35
C ASP A 299 -8.60 4.20 -14.90
N ALA A 300 -7.49 3.86 -15.54
CA ALA A 300 -7.34 3.99 -16.99
C ALA A 300 -8.38 3.18 -17.76
N TYR A 301 -8.68 1.95 -17.31
CA TYR A 301 -9.68 1.10 -17.95
C TYR A 301 -11.08 1.71 -17.82
N THR A 302 -11.45 2.13 -16.61
CA THR A 302 -12.76 2.74 -16.37
C THR A 302 -12.95 4.01 -17.21
N ALA A 303 -11.94 4.89 -17.25
CA ALA A 303 -11.98 6.15 -17.98
C ALA A 303 -12.05 5.98 -19.50
N HIS A 304 -11.22 5.10 -20.06
CA HIS A 304 -10.99 5.01 -21.50
C HIS A 304 -11.76 3.88 -22.19
N THR A 305 -12.23 2.89 -21.44
CA THR A 305 -12.89 1.71 -21.99
C THR A 305 -14.30 1.53 -21.46
N LEU A 306 -14.47 1.40 -20.14
CA LEU A 306 -15.77 1.06 -19.55
C LEU A 306 -16.80 2.20 -19.73
N LEU A 307 -16.45 3.43 -19.34
CA LEU A 307 -17.40 4.54 -19.36
C LEU A 307 -17.85 4.88 -20.80
N PRO A 308 -16.97 4.98 -21.82
CA PRO A 308 -17.39 5.19 -23.21
C PRO A 308 -18.22 4.04 -23.78
N LEU A 309 -18.03 2.81 -23.29
CA LEU A 309 -18.84 1.66 -23.68
C LEU A 309 -20.24 1.77 -23.10
N LEU A 310 -20.36 2.02 -21.79
CA LEU A 310 -21.66 2.15 -21.13
C LEU A 310 -22.46 3.31 -21.71
N GLN A 311 -21.80 4.44 -22.02
CA GLN A 311 -22.44 5.58 -22.68
C GLN A 311 -22.97 5.23 -24.08
N ARG A 312 -22.20 4.48 -24.89
CA ARG A 312 -22.69 3.96 -26.17
C ARG A 312 -23.84 2.99 -25.99
N GLY A 313 -23.74 2.07 -25.05
CA GLY A 313 -24.82 1.14 -24.73
C GLY A 313 -26.08 1.83 -24.22
N VAL A 314 -25.98 3.00 -23.57
CA VAL A 314 -27.14 3.85 -23.26
C VAL A 314 -27.77 4.44 -24.54
N ALA A 315 -26.95 4.91 -25.48
CA ALA A 315 -27.44 5.41 -26.77
C ALA A 315 -28.10 4.31 -27.62
N ASP A 316 -27.57 3.09 -27.54
CA ASP A 316 -28.09 1.90 -28.24
C ASP A 316 -29.29 1.25 -27.50
N GLY A 317 -29.61 1.72 -26.29
CA GLY A 317 -30.71 1.20 -25.47
C GLY A 317 -30.42 -0.11 -24.72
N GLU A 318 -29.17 -0.60 -24.74
CA GLU A 318 -28.70 -1.76 -23.96
C GLU A 318 -28.66 -1.48 -22.45
N PHE A 319 -28.34 -0.24 -22.07
CA PHE A 319 -28.27 0.21 -20.68
C PHE A 319 -29.11 1.47 -20.45
N ALA A 320 -29.42 1.75 -19.19
CA ALA A 320 -29.98 3.01 -18.74
C ALA A 320 -29.12 3.58 -17.61
N LEU A 321 -28.66 4.83 -17.75
CA LEU A 321 -28.05 5.56 -16.64
C LEU A 321 -29.18 5.93 -15.65
N VAL A 322 -29.21 5.25 -14.50
CA VAL A 322 -30.29 5.37 -13.50
C VAL A 322 -29.89 6.22 -12.30
N TYR A 323 -28.59 6.43 -12.08
CA TYR A 323 -28.08 7.30 -11.02
C TYR A 323 -26.74 7.92 -11.39
N THR A 324 -26.59 9.18 -10.99
CA THR A 324 -25.32 9.91 -10.98
C THR A 324 -25.24 10.66 -9.66
N ASP A 325 -24.15 10.51 -8.92
CA ASP A 325 -23.95 11.25 -7.67
C ASP A 325 -23.96 12.77 -7.94
N PRO A 326 -24.91 13.53 -7.35
CA PRO A 326 -25.05 14.97 -7.60
C PRO A 326 -23.88 15.79 -7.07
N GLN A 327 -23.12 15.29 -6.09
CA GLN A 327 -22.02 16.08 -5.51
C GLN A 327 -20.78 16.05 -6.38
N GLN A 328 -20.54 14.94 -7.10
CA GLN A 328 -19.25 14.70 -7.74
C GLN A 328 -19.35 14.26 -9.19
N ALA A 329 -20.51 13.80 -9.63
CA ALA A 329 -20.78 13.27 -10.98
C ALA A 329 -19.88 12.11 -11.44
N MET A 330 -19.05 11.55 -10.54
CA MET A 330 -18.14 10.44 -10.84
C MET A 330 -18.63 9.08 -10.38
N THR A 331 -19.66 9.02 -9.53
CA THR A 331 -20.30 7.76 -9.19
C THR A 331 -21.55 7.61 -10.03
N GLN A 332 -21.62 6.55 -10.84
CA GLN A 332 -22.68 6.33 -11.82
C GLN A 332 -23.19 4.89 -11.72
N VAL A 333 -24.50 4.70 -11.85
CA VAL A 333 -25.13 3.37 -11.89
C VAL A 333 -25.87 3.22 -13.20
N TYR A 334 -25.55 2.14 -13.90
CA TYR A 334 -26.19 1.75 -15.15
C TYR A 334 -27.03 0.50 -14.91
N ALA A 335 -28.30 0.53 -15.29
CA ALA A 335 -29.18 -0.65 -15.28
C ALA A 335 -29.18 -1.31 -16.65
N ARG A 336 -29.16 -2.64 -16.71
CA ARG A 336 -29.40 -3.41 -17.93
C ARG A 336 -30.87 -3.28 -18.34
N ARG A 337 -31.16 -3.15 -19.64
CA ARG A 337 -32.52 -3.16 -20.19
C ARG A 337 -32.92 -4.50 -20.78
#